data_AF-A0A8R7R5L9-F1
#
_entry.id   AF-A0A8R7R5L9-F1
#
_cell.length_a   1.000
_cell.length_b   1.000
_cell.length_c   1.000
_cell.angle_alpha   90.00
_cell.angle_beta   90.00
_cell.angle_gamma   90.00
#
_symmetry.space_group_name_H-M   'P 1'
#
loop_
_entity.id
_entity.type
_entity.pdbx_description
1 polymer ?
#
loop_
_entity_poly.entity_id
_entity_poly.type
_entity_poly.pdbx_seq_one_letter_code
_entity_poly.pdbx_strand_id
1 'polypeptide(L)'
;MRDPFDAPVDFIGAGHRPGNELTSLSVRDYGLQNGDAKPFIPNSDTLVRHPLQGASLRNDLIAEDPNTRLMDPETKELYIRSRTQEEEILLLRKQIADASLKELQLLSEKHILERKLSDLRMAVDERQEDAISGALKQLNEKKNHIEENMRLANELKGEEEELYLFTSSLLGMLAEYDVRPPQIYPSTITTVTKRLYQQMQWKIRSLNFRRYKSTWKHI
;
A
#
# COMPACT_ATOMS: atom_id res chain seq x y z
N MET A 1 -30.11 -33.98 1.64
CA MET A 1 -28.83 -33.30 1.90
C MET A 1 -27.83 -33.88 0.93
N ARG A 2 -27.17 -33.03 0.13
CA ARG A 2 -26.30 -33.42 -0.99
C ARG A 2 -24.84 -33.38 -0.50
N ASP A 3 -24.07 -34.41 -0.81
CA ASP A 3 -22.67 -34.61 -0.38
C ASP A 3 -21.73 -33.59 -1.08
N PRO A 4 -20.84 -32.87 -0.37
CA PRO A 4 -19.92 -31.89 -0.96
C PRO A 4 -18.74 -32.49 -1.76
N PHE A 5 -18.54 -33.82 -1.75
CA PHE A 5 -17.31 -34.42 -2.29
C PHE A 5 -17.46 -35.16 -3.63
N ASP A 6 -18.63 -35.06 -4.28
CA ASP A 6 -18.86 -35.73 -5.57
C ASP A 6 -18.78 -34.70 -6.72
N ALA A 7 -17.56 -34.45 -7.20
CA ALA A 7 -17.30 -33.72 -8.44
C ALA A 7 -16.30 -34.53 -9.30
N PRO A 8 -16.61 -34.78 -10.59
CA PRO A 8 -15.74 -35.56 -11.47
C PRO A 8 -14.46 -34.78 -11.85
N VAL A 9 -13.35 -35.50 -11.88
CA VAL A 9 -12.03 -35.01 -12.29
C VAL A 9 -11.90 -35.11 -13.81
N ASP A 10 -11.94 -33.98 -14.50
CA ASP A 10 -11.61 -33.91 -15.93
C ASP A 10 -10.10 -33.71 -16.11
N PHE A 11 -9.42 -34.80 -16.48
CA PHE A 11 -8.09 -34.76 -17.08
C PHE A 11 -8.21 -34.45 -18.58
N ILE A 12 -7.64 -33.34 -19.04
CA ILE A 12 -7.28 -33.18 -20.45
C ILE A 12 -5.80 -32.77 -20.52
N GLY A 13 -5.00 -33.68 -21.05
CA GLY A 13 -3.58 -33.52 -21.28
C GLY A 13 -3.24 -32.86 -22.61
N ALA A 14 -2.11 -32.15 -22.56
CA ALA A 14 -1.03 -32.02 -23.55
C ALA A 14 -1.32 -31.57 -25.00
N GLY A 15 -0.76 -30.41 -25.34
CA GLY A 15 -0.37 -30.04 -26.70
C GLY A 15 0.78 -29.03 -26.69
N HIS A 16 1.99 -29.49 -26.99
CA HIS A 16 3.19 -28.67 -27.22
C HIS A 16 3.11 -27.93 -28.57
N ARG A 17 3.46 -26.64 -28.61
CA ARG A 17 4.25 -26.05 -29.71
C ARG A 17 4.94 -24.74 -29.29
N PRO A 18 6.25 -24.56 -29.57
CA PRO A 18 6.95 -23.31 -29.35
C PRO A 18 6.85 -22.39 -30.59
N GLY A 19 6.77 -21.08 -30.36
CA GLY A 19 6.68 -20.05 -31.39
C GLY A 19 7.22 -18.72 -30.86
N ASN A 20 8.47 -18.48 -31.22
CA ASN A 20 9.22 -17.23 -31.32
C ASN A 20 8.47 -15.88 -31.40
N GLU A 21 9.07 -14.94 -30.65
CA GLU A 21 9.41 -13.54 -31.00
C GLU A 21 8.42 -12.37 -30.86
N LEU A 22 8.90 -11.42 -30.03
CA LEU A 22 8.83 -9.96 -30.14
C LEU A 22 7.47 -9.27 -29.96
N THR A 23 7.25 -8.66 -28.79
CA THR A 23 6.95 -7.22 -28.73
C THR A 23 7.33 -6.65 -27.36
N SER A 24 7.98 -5.50 -27.39
CA SER A 24 8.32 -4.66 -26.24
C SER A 24 7.11 -4.39 -25.34
N LEU A 25 7.30 -4.54 -24.03
CA LEU A 25 6.33 -4.05 -23.03
C LEU A 25 6.35 -2.52 -23.06
N SER A 26 5.40 -1.98 -23.82
CA SER A 26 5.01 -0.59 -23.84
C SER A 26 4.71 -0.11 -22.42
N VAL A 27 5.39 0.98 -22.05
CA VAL A 27 5.13 1.85 -20.90
C VAL A 27 3.62 2.11 -20.83
N ARG A 28 2.95 1.52 -19.83
CA ARG A 28 1.56 1.85 -19.54
C ARG A 28 1.52 3.22 -18.88
N ASP A 29 0.97 4.17 -19.64
CA ASP A 29 0.35 5.40 -19.15
C ASP A 29 -0.54 5.11 -17.95
N TYR A 30 -0.26 5.76 -16.82
CA TYR A 30 -1.25 5.94 -15.77
C TYR A 30 -2.26 6.95 -16.26
N GLY A 31 -3.33 6.44 -16.88
CA GLY A 31 -4.55 7.20 -17.12
C GLY A 31 -5.11 7.69 -15.79
N LEU A 32 -5.00 9.00 -15.55
CA LEU A 32 -5.82 9.68 -14.56
C LEU A 32 -7.27 9.59 -15.02
N GLN A 33 -8.01 8.70 -14.35
CA GLN A 33 -9.44 8.58 -14.44
C GLN A 33 -10.05 9.86 -13.87
N ASN A 34 -10.44 10.78 -14.76
CA ASN A 34 -11.20 11.97 -14.41
C ASN A 34 -12.59 11.53 -13.92
N GLY A 35 -12.80 11.60 -12.60
CA GLY A 35 -14.13 11.62 -12.01
C GLY A 35 -14.80 12.97 -12.30
N ASP A 36 -16.09 12.90 -12.64
CA ASP A 36 -16.99 13.99 -13.00
C ASP A 36 -16.67 15.37 -12.39
N ALA A 37 -16.05 16.22 -13.20
CA ALA A 37 -16.19 17.66 -13.08
C ALA A 37 -16.68 18.19 -14.44
N LYS A 38 -17.94 18.61 -14.42
CA LYS A 38 -18.64 19.49 -15.39
C LYS A 38 -17.71 20.15 -16.42
N PRO A 39 -18.08 20.16 -17.72
CA PRO A 39 -17.30 20.89 -18.72
C PRO A 39 -17.24 22.36 -18.32
N PHE A 40 -16.04 22.84 -17.99
CA PHE A 40 -15.78 24.26 -17.87
C PHE A 40 -16.00 24.86 -19.25
N ILE A 41 -17.13 25.55 -19.37
CA ILE A 41 -17.44 26.48 -20.43
C ILE A 41 -16.23 27.43 -20.54
N PRO A 42 -15.62 27.59 -21.73
CA PRO A 42 -14.68 28.68 -21.90
C PRO A 42 -15.49 29.96 -21.76
N ASN A 43 -15.28 30.69 -20.67
CA ASN A 43 -15.85 32.01 -20.49
C ASN A 43 -15.21 32.93 -21.54
N SER A 44 -15.78 32.91 -22.74
CA SER A 44 -15.72 34.02 -23.67
C SER A 44 -16.46 35.19 -23.01
N ASP A 45 -15.75 35.97 -22.22
CA ASP A 45 -15.96 37.41 -22.03
C ASP A 45 -15.21 37.89 -20.78
N THR A 46 -13.94 38.22 -20.98
CA THR A 46 -13.46 39.51 -20.46
C THR A 46 -12.40 40.04 -21.41
N LEU A 47 -12.79 40.16 -22.67
CA LEU A 47 -12.28 41.22 -23.50
C LEU A 47 -12.76 42.52 -22.84
N VAL A 48 -12.04 43.02 -21.84
CA VAL A 48 -12.15 44.43 -21.43
C VAL A 48 -11.54 45.23 -22.58
N ARG A 49 -12.24 45.26 -23.72
CA ARG A 49 -12.28 46.45 -24.55
C ARG A 49 -12.82 47.51 -23.60
N HIS A 50 -11.93 48.34 -23.06
CA HIS A 50 -12.38 49.66 -22.65
C HIS A 50 -13.11 50.24 -23.85
N PRO A 51 -14.42 50.52 -23.78
CA PRO A 51 -14.97 51.47 -24.71
C PRO A 51 -14.26 52.77 -24.34
N LEU A 52 -13.39 53.25 -25.22
CA LEU A 52 -12.95 54.64 -25.14
C LEU A 52 -14.15 55.51 -25.54
N GLN A 53 -15.19 55.49 -24.70
CA GLN A 53 -16.24 56.48 -24.70
C GLN A 53 -15.70 57.68 -23.92
N GLY A 54 -14.69 58.32 -24.51
CA GLY A 54 -14.32 59.69 -24.19
C GLY A 54 -15.30 60.60 -24.91
N ALA A 55 -16.54 60.62 -24.43
CA ALA A 55 -17.42 61.73 -24.71
C ALA A 55 -16.71 63.00 -24.24
N SER A 56 -16.49 63.89 -25.20
CA SER A 56 -16.31 65.33 -25.03
C SER A 56 -16.93 65.83 -23.72
N LEU A 57 -16.07 66.22 -22.77
CA LEU A 57 -16.34 67.22 -21.73
C LEU A 57 -15.04 67.44 -20.94
N ARG A 58 -14.11 68.15 -21.57
CA ARG A 58 -13.16 69.00 -20.84
C ARG A 58 -13.00 70.32 -21.57
N ASN A 59 -14.10 71.07 -21.58
CA ASN A 59 -14.03 72.52 -21.71
C ASN A 59 -13.55 73.08 -20.37
N ASP A 60 -12.27 72.92 -20.07
CA ASP A 60 -11.63 73.65 -18.97
C ASP A 60 -10.33 74.23 -19.50
N LEU A 61 -10.45 75.47 -19.97
CA LEU A 61 -9.40 76.50 -20.00
C LEU A 61 -8.03 75.96 -20.43
N ILE A 62 -7.90 75.68 -21.73
CA ILE A 62 -6.59 75.61 -22.37
C ILE A 62 -6.01 77.01 -22.24
N ALA A 63 -5.08 77.21 -21.31
CA ALA A 63 -4.09 78.25 -21.45
C ALA A 63 -3.39 77.95 -22.79
N GLU A 64 -3.87 78.58 -23.87
CA GLU A 64 -3.26 78.49 -25.19
C GLU A 64 -1.80 78.88 -24.99
N ASP A 65 -0.90 77.92 -25.22
CA ASP A 65 0.54 78.18 -25.19
C ASP A 65 0.77 79.40 -26.10
N PRO A 66 1.45 80.47 -25.65
CA PRO A 66 1.60 81.70 -26.44
C PRO A 66 2.15 81.45 -27.85
N ASN A 67 2.83 80.32 -28.08
CA ASN A 67 3.32 79.87 -29.38
C ASN A 67 2.22 79.37 -30.34
N THR A 68 1.08 78.86 -29.85
CA THR A 68 0.01 78.27 -30.68
C THR A 68 -0.86 79.32 -31.37
N ARG A 69 -0.83 80.58 -30.89
CA ARG A 69 -1.68 81.68 -31.38
C ARG A 69 -1.21 82.31 -32.70
N LEU A 70 0.05 82.06 -33.07
CA LEU A 70 0.71 82.52 -34.30
C LEU A 70 0.79 81.43 -35.39
N MET A 71 0.32 80.21 -35.10
CA MET A 71 0.36 79.05 -36.00
C MET A 71 -0.75 79.14 -37.06
N ASP A 72 -0.48 78.61 -38.26
CA ASP A 72 -1.52 78.42 -39.26
C ASP A 72 -2.49 77.27 -38.84
N PRO A 73 -3.69 77.17 -39.45
CA PRO A 73 -4.66 76.15 -39.03
C PRO A 73 -4.17 74.71 -39.18
N GLU A 74 -3.39 74.42 -40.21
CA GLU A 74 -2.87 73.07 -40.52
C GLU A 74 -1.77 72.65 -39.52
N THR A 75 -0.88 73.57 -39.16
CA THR A 75 0.14 73.37 -38.12
C THR A 75 -0.47 73.25 -36.73
N LYS A 76 -1.58 73.95 -36.44
CA LYS A 76 -2.31 73.78 -35.17
C LYS A 76 -2.92 72.37 -35.05
N GLU A 77 -3.51 71.83 -36.12
CA GLU A 77 -4.05 70.46 -36.12
C GLU A 77 -2.94 69.41 -35.94
N LEU A 78 -1.83 69.55 -36.67
CA LEU A 78 -0.67 68.68 -36.54
C LEU A 78 -0.07 68.72 -35.12
N TYR A 79 0.00 69.90 -34.51
CA TYR A 79 0.49 70.07 -33.14
C TYR A 79 -0.41 69.34 -32.12
N ILE A 80 -1.74 69.47 -32.23
CA ILE A 80 -2.69 68.77 -31.37
C ILE A 80 -2.53 67.25 -31.53
N ARG A 81 -2.47 66.76 -32.78
CA ARG A 81 -2.25 65.34 -33.07
C ARG A 81 -0.93 64.84 -32.47
N SER A 82 0.16 65.58 -32.63
CA SER A 82 1.47 65.26 -32.06
C SER A 82 1.39 65.13 -30.53
N ARG A 83 0.70 66.05 -29.86
CA ARG A 83 0.55 66.02 -28.40
C ARG A 83 -0.28 64.82 -27.92
N THR A 84 -1.38 64.51 -28.61
CA THR A 84 -2.19 63.32 -28.28
C THR A 84 -1.41 62.02 -28.47
N GLN A 85 -0.58 61.92 -29.51
CA GLN A 85 0.29 60.78 -29.74
C GLN A 85 1.37 60.66 -28.65
N GLU A 86 1.93 61.78 -28.19
CA GLU A 86 2.88 61.78 -27.08
C GLU A 86 2.25 61.27 -25.77
N GLU A 87 1.04 61.72 -25.44
CA GLU A 87 0.29 61.24 -24.28
C GLU A 87 -0.03 59.73 -24.38
N GLU A 88 -0.42 59.25 -25.55
CA GLU A 88 -0.65 57.81 -25.80
C GLU A 88 0.65 57.00 -25.64
N ILE A 89 1.77 57.48 -26.18
CA ILE A 89 3.09 56.83 -26.02
C ILE A 89 3.46 56.74 -24.53
N LEU A 90 3.23 57.79 -23.74
CA LEU A 90 3.50 57.78 -22.30
C LEU A 90 2.61 56.77 -21.57
N LEU A 91 1.32 56.70 -21.91
CA LEU A 91 0.39 55.72 -21.33
C LEU A 91 0.80 54.27 -21.66
N LEU A 92 1.11 53.98 -22.92
CA LEU A 92 1.54 52.65 -23.35
C LEU A 92 2.85 52.24 -22.67
N ARG A 93 3.82 53.15 -22.54
CA ARG A 93 5.07 52.89 -21.82
C ARG A 93 4.80 52.54 -20.35
N LYS A 94 3.87 53.25 -19.70
CA LYS A 94 3.47 52.93 -18.33
C LYS A 94 2.84 51.54 -18.24
N GLN A 95 1.91 51.21 -19.14
CA GLN A 95 1.28 49.88 -19.17
C GLN A 95 2.30 48.76 -19.39
N ILE A 96 3.30 48.96 -20.26
CA ILE A 96 4.39 48.01 -20.48
C ILE A 96 5.25 47.84 -19.20
N ALA A 97 5.56 48.94 -18.51
CA ALA A 97 6.31 48.89 -17.27
C ALA A 97 5.54 48.13 -16.17
N ASP A 98 4.25 48.45 -15.99
CA ASP A 98 3.38 47.78 -15.01
C ASP A 98 3.21 46.28 -15.33
N ALA A 99 3.04 45.94 -16.61
CA ALA A 99 2.94 44.55 -17.08
C ALA A 99 4.24 43.77 -16.85
N SER A 100 5.40 44.36 -17.14
CA SER A 100 6.70 43.69 -16.97
C SER A 100 7.03 43.45 -15.48
N LEU A 101 6.65 44.38 -14.60
CA LEU A 101 6.77 44.17 -13.15
C LEU A 101 5.89 43.01 -12.66
N LYS A 102 4.65 42.93 -13.16
CA LYS A 102 3.74 41.82 -12.84
C LYS A 102 4.26 40.47 -13.35
N GLU A 103 4.83 40.44 -14.55
CA GLU A 103 5.46 39.24 -15.10
C GLU A 103 6.61 38.76 -14.21
N LEU A 104 7.48 39.67 -13.76
CA LEU A 104 8.57 39.32 -12.86
C LEU A 104 8.08 38.75 -11.52
N GLN A 105 7.01 39.32 -10.96
CA GLN A 105 6.37 38.80 -9.75
C GLN A 105 5.83 37.38 -9.97
N LEU A 106 5.06 37.16 -11.04
CA LEU A 106 4.50 35.84 -11.36
C LEU A 106 5.60 34.79 -11.64
N LEU A 107 6.71 35.17 -12.28
CA LEU A 107 7.86 34.29 -12.47
C LEU A 107 8.50 33.89 -11.14
N SER A 108 8.61 34.82 -10.19
CA SER A 108 9.15 34.52 -8.85
C SER A 108 8.23 33.56 -8.08
N GLU A 109 6.92 33.78 -8.13
CA GLU A 109 5.92 32.90 -7.51
C GLU A 109 5.93 31.51 -8.15
N LYS A 110 5.99 31.44 -9.48
CA LYS A 110 6.13 30.20 -10.23
C LYS A 110 7.32 29.39 -9.72
N HIS A 111 8.50 29.99 -9.62
CA HIS A 111 9.70 29.29 -9.13
C HIS A 111 9.57 28.80 -7.68
N ILE A 112 8.90 29.56 -6.82
CA ILE A 112 8.63 29.11 -5.44
C ILE A 112 7.69 27.91 -5.44
N LEU A 113 6.64 27.93 -6.27
CA LEU A 113 5.68 26.85 -6.38
C LEU A 113 6.28 25.59 -7.00
N GLU A 114 7.12 25.73 -8.02
CA GLU A 114 7.86 24.61 -8.63
C GLU A 114 8.75 23.90 -7.60
N ARG A 115 9.45 24.67 -6.76
CA ARG A 115 10.26 24.10 -5.67
C ARG A 115 9.39 23.36 -4.65
N LYS A 116 8.30 23.98 -4.18
CA LYS A 116 7.36 23.35 -3.25
C LYS A 116 6.75 22.07 -3.81
N LEU A 117 6.41 22.06 -5.10
CA LEU A 117 5.87 20.87 -5.77
C LEU A 117 6.91 19.75 -5.81
N SER A 118 8.17 20.07 -6.09
CA SER A 118 9.28 19.11 -6.04
C SER A 118 9.46 18.53 -4.63
N ASP A 119 9.48 19.38 -3.61
CA ASP A 119 9.63 18.96 -2.21
C ASP A 119 8.47 18.05 -1.77
N LEU A 120 7.23 18.42 -2.14
CA LEU A 120 6.05 17.60 -1.84
C LEU A 120 6.07 16.25 -2.54
N ARG A 121 6.52 16.19 -3.81
CA ARG A 121 6.68 14.92 -4.53
C ARG A 121 7.68 14.01 -3.83
N MET A 122 8.85 14.53 -3.49
CA MET A 122 9.87 13.79 -2.76
C MET A 122 9.36 13.27 -1.40
N ALA A 123 8.64 14.12 -0.63
CA ALA A 123 8.08 13.72 0.66
C ALA A 123 6.97 12.67 0.54
N VAL A 124 6.20 12.68 -0.56
CA VAL A 124 5.20 11.64 -0.84
C VAL A 124 5.89 10.33 -1.18
N ASP A 125 6.90 10.37 -2.06
CA ASP A 125 7.65 9.17 -2.47
C ASP A 125 8.34 8.51 -1.25
N GLU A 126 8.98 9.31 -0.40
CA GLU A 126 9.62 8.84 0.85
C GLU A 126 8.59 8.18 1.79
N ARG A 127 7.45 8.82 2.03
CA ARG A 127 6.39 8.26 2.88
C ARG A 127 5.79 6.98 2.30
N GLN A 128 5.68 6.90 0.98
CA GLN A 128 5.17 5.71 0.31
C GLN A 128 6.16 4.55 0.45
N GLU A 129 7.45 4.81 0.25
CA GLU A 129 8.51 3.80 0.43
C GLU A 129 8.57 3.31 1.88
N ASP A 130 8.50 4.20 2.86
CA ASP A 130 8.45 3.85 4.28
C ASP A 130 7.23 2.98 4.63
N ALA A 131 6.05 3.32 4.09
CA ALA A 131 4.84 2.54 4.29
C ALA A 131 4.94 1.14 3.67
N ILE A 132 5.49 1.04 2.45
CA ILE A 132 5.69 -0.24 1.75
C ILE A 132 6.71 -1.10 2.51
N SER A 133 7.85 -0.52 2.89
CA SER A 133 8.90 -1.21 3.64
C SER A 133 8.38 -1.70 5.00
N GLY A 134 7.62 -0.87 5.71
CA GLY A 134 6.97 -1.25 6.96
C GLY A 134 5.98 -2.41 6.80
N ALA A 135 5.11 -2.34 5.79
CA ALA A 135 4.16 -3.42 5.48
C ALA A 135 4.87 -4.71 5.08
N LEU A 136 5.93 -4.63 4.27
CA LEU A 136 6.73 -5.77 3.83
C LEU A 136 7.42 -6.46 5.02
N LYS A 137 7.98 -5.67 5.96
CA LYS A 137 8.59 -6.21 7.18
C LYS A 137 7.57 -6.98 8.01
N GLN A 138 6.39 -6.40 8.25
CA GLN A 138 5.31 -7.07 8.99
C GLN A 138 4.83 -8.34 8.29
N LEU A 139 4.74 -8.33 6.96
CA LEU A 139 4.37 -9.51 6.18
C LEU A 139 5.43 -10.62 6.33
N ASN A 140 6.72 -10.25 6.30
CA ASN A 140 7.81 -11.20 6.47
C ASN A 140 7.83 -11.79 7.89
N GLU A 141 7.58 -10.99 8.92
CA GLU A 141 7.43 -11.47 10.30
C GLU A 141 6.28 -12.49 10.41
N LYS A 142 5.10 -12.17 9.83
CA LYS A 142 3.96 -13.09 9.79
C LYS A 142 4.26 -14.38 9.03
N LYS A 143 4.97 -14.29 7.90
CA LYS A 143 5.41 -15.45 7.13
C LYS A 143 6.28 -16.37 8.01
N ASN A 144 7.27 -15.80 8.71
CA ASN A 144 8.15 -16.57 9.59
C ASN A 144 7.36 -17.27 10.72
N HIS A 145 6.37 -16.60 11.31
CA HIS A 145 5.49 -17.23 12.31
C HIS A 145 4.67 -18.40 11.75
N ILE A 146 4.19 -18.28 10.51
CA ILE A 146 3.45 -19.36 9.84
C ILE A 146 4.37 -20.55 9.55
N GLU A 147 5.58 -20.30 9.05
CA GLU A 147 6.58 -21.34 8.78
C GLU A 147 6.97 -22.07 10.08
N GLU A 148 7.16 -21.33 11.17
CA GLU A 148 7.42 -21.89 12.50
C GLU A 148 6.24 -22.74 13.01
N ASN A 149 5.01 -22.23 12.89
CA ASN A 149 3.81 -22.98 13.27
C ASN A 149 3.67 -24.27 12.46
N MET A 150 4.02 -24.25 11.17
CA MET A 150 4.01 -25.45 10.33
C MET A 150 5.05 -26.47 10.80
N ARG A 151 6.25 -26.01 11.18
CA ARG A 151 7.29 -26.87 11.75
C ARG A 151 6.82 -27.52 13.05
N LEU A 152 6.30 -26.71 13.98
CA LEU A 152 5.79 -27.19 15.27
C LEU A 152 4.60 -28.15 15.12
N ALA A 153 3.70 -27.90 14.15
CA ALA A 153 2.60 -28.80 13.86
C ALA A 153 3.08 -30.18 13.35
N ASN A 154 4.12 -30.20 12.51
CA ASN A 154 4.72 -31.44 12.04
C ASN A 154 5.43 -32.21 13.17
N GLU A 155 6.14 -31.49 14.05
CA GLU A 155 6.79 -32.07 15.23
C GLU A 155 5.77 -32.67 16.20
N LEU A 156 4.71 -31.92 16.52
CA LEU A 156 3.61 -32.39 17.36
C LEU A 156 2.95 -33.64 16.79
N LYS A 157 2.72 -33.69 15.47
CA LYS A 157 2.17 -34.87 14.80
C LYS A 157 3.08 -36.09 14.98
N GLY A 158 4.39 -35.93 14.85
CA GLY A 158 5.36 -37.01 15.09
C GLY A 158 5.29 -37.55 16.51
N GLU A 159 5.27 -36.64 17.51
CA GLU A 159 5.15 -37.01 18.93
C GLU A 159 3.82 -37.71 19.25
N GLU A 160 2.71 -37.27 18.66
CA GLU A 160 1.40 -37.92 18.81
C GLU A 160 1.38 -39.34 18.21
N GLU A 161 2.03 -39.54 17.05
CA GLU A 161 2.17 -40.86 16.43
C GLU A 161 3.02 -41.80 17.31
N GLU A 162 4.13 -41.33 17.86
CA GLU A 162 4.97 -42.10 18.79
C GLU A 162 4.21 -42.46 20.07
N LEU A 163 3.47 -41.50 20.65
CA LEU A 163 2.65 -41.71 21.83
C LEU A 163 1.54 -42.74 21.56
N TYR A 164 0.92 -42.69 20.38
CA TYR A 164 -0.10 -43.65 19.97
C TYR A 164 0.49 -45.07 19.82
N LEU A 165 1.65 -45.21 19.17
CA LEU A 165 2.34 -46.49 19.04
C LEU A 165 2.75 -47.07 20.41
N PHE A 166 3.27 -46.22 21.30
CA PHE A 166 3.64 -46.62 22.65
C PHE A 166 2.43 -47.09 23.47
N THR A 167 1.36 -46.29 23.49
CA THR A 167 0.17 -46.60 24.31
C THR A 167 -0.63 -47.79 23.77
N SER A 168 -0.70 -47.98 22.45
CA SER A 168 -1.30 -49.17 21.84
C SER A 168 -0.52 -50.45 22.17
N SER A 169 0.82 -50.40 22.17
CA SER A 169 1.68 -51.50 22.61
C SER A 169 1.44 -51.85 24.10
N LEU A 170 1.39 -50.84 24.98
CA LEU A 170 1.05 -51.05 26.39
C LEU A 170 -0.34 -51.66 26.57
N LEU A 171 -1.32 -51.22 25.78
CA LEU A 171 -2.68 -51.74 25.84
C LEU A 171 -2.73 -53.21 25.39
N GLY A 172 -1.98 -53.57 24.35
CA GLY A 172 -1.80 -54.95 23.92
C GLY A 172 -1.24 -55.84 25.03
N MET A 173 -0.17 -55.40 25.70
CA MET A 173 0.38 -56.10 26.86
C MET A 173 -0.63 -56.23 28.01
N LEU A 174 -1.38 -55.17 28.33
CA LEU A 174 -2.40 -55.23 29.40
C LEU A 174 -3.51 -56.24 29.08
N ALA A 175 -3.87 -56.39 27.80
CA ALA A 175 -4.87 -57.34 27.35
C ALA A 175 -4.44 -58.80 27.57
N GLU A 176 -3.14 -59.12 27.48
CA GLU A 176 -2.61 -60.47 27.77
C GLU A 176 -2.83 -60.90 29.23
N TYR A 177 -3.03 -59.93 30.14
CA TYR A 177 -3.29 -60.17 31.57
C TYR A 177 -4.75 -59.91 31.97
N ASP A 178 -5.66 -59.77 30.98
CA ASP A 178 -7.07 -59.41 31.18
C ASP A 178 -7.27 -58.09 31.98
N VAL A 179 -6.28 -57.19 31.94
CA VAL A 179 -6.35 -55.89 32.63
C VAL A 179 -6.90 -54.84 31.67
N ARG A 180 -8.08 -54.29 31.99
CA ARG A 180 -8.69 -53.21 31.19
C ARG A 180 -8.53 -51.86 31.90
N PRO A 181 -7.87 -50.87 31.27
CA PRO A 181 -7.85 -49.51 31.79
C PRO A 181 -9.26 -48.92 31.88
N PRO A 182 -9.58 -48.11 32.92
CA PRO A 182 -10.87 -47.43 33.03
C PRO A 182 -11.12 -46.41 31.90
N GLN A 183 -10.06 -45.75 31.43
CA GLN A 183 -10.10 -44.83 30.29
C GLN A 183 -8.90 -45.06 29.37
N ILE A 184 -9.11 -44.84 28.08
CA ILE A 184 -8.07 -44.93 27.04
C ILE A 184 -7.39 -43.55 26.93
N TYR A 185 -6.74 -43.13 28.02
CA TYR A 185 -5.86 -41.97 28.04
C TYR A 185 -4.41 -42.42 28.26
N PRO A 186 -3.41 -41.81 27.60
CA PRO A 186 -2.01 -42.21 27.73
C PRO A 186 -1.51 -42.32 29.18
N SER A 187 -1.87 -41.34 30.02
CA SER A 187 -1.53 -41.30 31.44
C SER A 187 -2.18 -42.42 32.26
N THR A 188 -3.44 -42.77 31.94
CA THR A 188 -4.17 -43.86 32.59
C THR A 188 -3.57 -45.21 32.20
N ILE A 189 -3.32 -45.43 30.91
CA ILE A 189 -2.72 -46.66 30.38
C ILE A 189 -1.35 -46.90 31.04
N THR A 190 -0.47 -45.89 31.03
CA THR A 190 0.86 -45.99 31.67
C THR A 190 0.78 -46.25 33.17
N THR A 191 -0.17 -45.62 33.88
CA THR A 191 -0.35 -45.84 35.32
C THR A 191 -0.82 -47.26 35.64
N VAL A 192 -1.80 -47.77 34.89
CA VAL A 192 -2.31 -49.14 35.04
C VAL A 192 -1.22 -50.16 34.74
N THR A 193 -0.49 -49.96 33.64
CA THR A 193 0.69 -50.77 33.29
C THR A 193 1.75 -50.78 34.39
N LYS A 194 2.09 -49.61 34.94
CA LYS A 194 3.07 -49.50 36.02
C LYS A 194 2.62 -50.28 37.26
N ARG A 195 1.33 -50.22 37.60
CA ARG A 195 0.76 -50.99 38.72
C ARG A 195 0.85 -52.49 38.46
N LEU A 196 0.50 -52.95 37.26
CA LEU A 196 0.62 -54.36 36.88
C LEU A 196 2.08 -54.84 37.00
N TYR A 197 3.02 -54.09 36.44
CA TYR A 197 4.45 -54.39 36.56
C TYR A 197 4.89 -54.51 38.02
N GLN A 198 4.52 -53.53 38.87
CA GLN A 198 4.83 -53.56 40.29
C GLN A 198 4.25 -54.81 40.97
N GLN A 199 2.98 -55.13 40.69
CA GLN A 199 2.32 -56.32 41.24
C GLN A 199 3.05 -57.61 40.86
N MET A 200 3.46 -57.77 39.60
CA MET A 200 4.23 -58.92 39.14
C MET A 200 5.60 -59.00 39.82
N GLN A 201 6.31 -57.88 39.92
CA GLN A 201 7.61 -57.78 40.62
C GLN A 201 7.51 -58.15 42.10
N TRP A 202 6.45 -57.72 42.78
CA TRP A 202 6.18 -58.12 44.16
C TRP A 202 5.91 -59.62 44.27
N LYS A 203 5.09 -60.18 43.37
CA LYS A 203 4.76 -61.62 43.34
C LYS A 203 6.02 -62.47 43.17
N ILE A 204 6.89 -62.13 42.22
CA ILE A 204 8.17 -62.82 41.99
C ILE A 204 9.06 -62.76 43.23
N ARG A 205 9.28 -61.58 43.82
CA ARG A 205 10.10 -61.43 45.04
C ARG A 205 9.54 -62.24 46.22
N SER A 206 8.22 -62.23 46.41
CA SER A 206 7.58 -62.99 47.48
C SER A 206 7.75 -64.51 47.32
N LEU A 207 7.65 -65.02 46.08
CA LEU A 207 7.85 -66.43 45.75
C LEU A 207 9.29 -66.86 45.98
N ASN A 208 10.25 -66.05 45.53
CA ASN A 208 11.67 -66.30 45.76
C ASN A 208 11.99 -66.33 47.26
N PHE A 209 11.52 -65.35 48.03
CA PHE A 209 11.70 -65.32 49.48
C PHE A 209 11.11 -66.56 50.18
N ARG A 210 9.91 -67.00 49.78
CA ARG A 210 9.30 -68.24 50.28
C ARG A 210 10.15 -69.47 49.97
N ARG A 211 10.67 -69.57 48.74
CA ARG A 211 11.50 -70.69 48.29
C ARG A 211 12.81 -70.79 49.07
N TYR A 212 13.48 -69.67 49.34
CA TYR A 212 14.65 -69.66 50.23
C TYR A 212 14.29 -70.05 51.67
N LYS A 213 13.15 -69.59 52.21
CA LYS A 213 12.74 -69.95 53.58
C LYS A 213 12.41 -71.45 53.74
N SER A 214 11.93 -72.10 52.69
CA SER A 214 11.68 -73.55 52.68
C SER A 214 12.96 -74.37 52.60
N THR A 215 13.99 -73.92 51.88
CA THR A 215 15.28 -74.63 51.80
C THR A 215 16.07 -74.59 53.10
N TRP A 216 15.89 -73.56 53.93
CA TRP A 216 16.50 -73.46 55.28
C TRP A 216 15.73 -74.21 56.38
N LYS A 217 14.55 -74.77 56.09
CA LYS A 217 13.81 -75.64 57.03
C LYS A 217 14.18 -77.13 56.91
N HIS A 218 15.03 -77.48 55.95
CA HIS A 218 15.46 -78.85 55.66
C HIS A 218 16.97 -79.06 55.87
N ILE A 219 17.65 -78.11 56.53
CA ILE A 219 19.01 -78.22 57.08
C ILE A 219 18.87 -78.11 58.60
#